data_AF-A0AAV6ZSJ5-F1
#
_entry.id   AF-A0AAV6ZSJ5-F1
#
_cell.length_a   1.000
_cell.length_b   1.000
_cell.length_c   1.000
_cell.angle_alpha   90.00
_cell.angle_beta   90.00
_cell.angle_gamma   90.00
#
_symmetry.space_group_name_H-M   'P 1'
#
loop_
_entity.id
_entity.type
_entity.pdbx_description
1 polymer ?
#
loop_
_entity_poly.entity_id
_entity_poly.type
_entity_poly.pdbx_seq_one_letter_code
_entity_poly.pdbx_strand_id
1 'polypeptide(L)'
;MASQGNLLNEKVAKLVSRRYGKPVLQPKRPLALADAVANRRYKVGEATCITEMSVLMACWKENAFSDTACSNPVKDFYECVAREQKARKLGAKEEKPEGWMPPQQVNKLLRKYPNIKHEI
;
A
#
# COMPACT_ATOMS: atom_id res chain seq x y z
N MET A 1 7.65 20.45 17.40
CA MET A 1 6.40 19.67 17.22
C MET A 1 6.40 18.35 18.00
N ALA A 2 7.01 18.29 19.20
CA ALA A 2 7.02 17.08 20.05
C ALA A 2 6.07 17.19 21.26
N SER A 3 5.47 18.36 21.48
CA SER A 3 4.67 18.67 22.69
C SER A 3 3.28 18.03 22.70
N GLN A 4 2.74 17.61 21.55
CA GLN A 4 1.40 17.01 21.47
C GLN A 4 1.38 15.51 21.84
N GLY A 5 2.51 14.81 21.75
CA GLY A 5 2.60 13.38 22.06
C GLY A 5 2.57 13.07 23.58
N ASN A 6 3.13 13.96 24.40
CA ASN A 6 3.20 13.76 25.85
C ASN A 6 1.82 13.84 26.52
N LEU A 7 0.92 14.69 26.01
CA LEU A 7 -0.48 14.80 26.48
C LEU A 7 -1.30 13.51 26.25
N LEU A 8 -0.96 12.72 25.24
CA LEU A 8 -1.65 11.45 24.95
C LEU A 8 -1.23 10.36 25.94
N ASN A 9 0.06 10.18 26.19
CA ASN A 9 0.54 9.16 27.13
C ASN A 9 0.08 9.45 28.56
N GLU A 10 0.06 10.72 28.96
CA GLU A 10 -0.47 11.15 30.27
C GLU A 10 -1.99 10.92 30.39
N LYS A 11 -2.75 11.15 29.32
CA LYS A 11 -4.19 10.81 29.27
C LYS A 11 -4.43 9.30 29.28
N VAL A 12 -3.61 8.49 28.61
CA VAL A 12 -3.70 7.02 28.63
C VAL A 12 -3.42 6.48 30.04
N ALA A 13 -2.38 6.97 30.73
CA ALA A 13 -2.12 6.59 32.12
C ALA A 13 -3.25 6.98 33.09
N LYS A 14 -3.89 8.14 32.87
CA LYS A 14 -5.07 8.60 33.63
C LYS A 14 -6.35 7.83 33.28
N LEU A 15 -6.47 7.27 32.08
CA LEU A 15 -7.58 6.37 31.69
C LEU A 15 -7.39 4.93 32.18
N VAL A 16 -6.16 4.55 32.52
CA VAL A 16 -5.85 3.26 33.15
C VAL A 16 -6.12 3.30 34.66
N SER A 17 -6.11 4.47 35.31
CA SER A 17 -6.25 4.57 36.77
C SER A 17 -7.62 5.12 37.27
N ARG A 18 -8.35 4.19 37.87
CA ARG A 18 -9.22 4.32 39.08
C ARG A 18 -10.60 4.99 39.03
N ARG A 19 -11.02 5.75 38.02
CA ARG A 19 -12.40 6.31 38.00
C ARG A 19 -13.48 5.46 37.30
N TYR A 20 -13.13 4.60 36.34
CA TYR A 20 -14.11 3.84 35.54
C TYR A 20 -13.78 2.35 35.36
N GLY A 21 -12.86 1.80 36.16
CA GLY A 21 -12.58 0.35 36.24
C GLY A 21 -11.96 -0.34 35.01
N LYS A 22 -12.16 0.17 33.79
CA LYS A 22 -11.62 -0.39 32.54
C LYS A 22 -10.86 0.67 31.71
N PRO A 23 -9.67 0.35 31.20
CA PRO A 23 -8.90 1.27 30.36
C PRO A 23 -9.55 1.42 28.97
N VAL A 24 -9.59 2.65 28.47
CA VAL A 24 -10.14 2.98 27.14
C VAL A 24 -9.31 2.39 26.00
N LEU A 25 -7.98 2.27 26.19
CA LEU A 25 -7.07 1.67 25.23
C LEU A 25 -6.27 0.55 25.89
N GLN A 26 -6.18 -0.60 25.22
CA GLN A 26 -5.40 -1.76 25.65
C GLN A 26 -4.34 -2.10 24.59
N PRO A 27 -3.25 -1.30 24.50
CA PRO A 27 -2.24 -1.51 23.47
C PRO A 27 -1.41 -2.77 23.79
N LYS A 28 -1.23 -3.66 22.80
CA LYS A 28 -0.37 -4.85 22.93
C LYS A 28 1.14 -4.53 22.88
N ARG A 29 1.49 -3.30 22.50
CA ARG A 29 2.87 -2.81 22.37
C ARG A 29 3.00 -1.44 23.04
N PRO A 30 4.17 -1.07 23.55
CA PRO A 30 4.36 0.24 24.16
C PRO A 30 4.10 1.35 23.13
N LEU A 31 3.47 2.44 23.58
CA LEU A 31 3.18 3.63 22.78
C LEU A 31 4.44 4.50 22.63
N ALA A 32 5.48 3.93 22.04
CA ALA A 32 6.75 4.60 21.75
C ALA A 32 7.10 4.44 20.27
N LEU A 33 7.67 5.49 19.67
CA LEU A 33 8.13 5.43 18.29
C LEU A 33 9.32 4.47 18.17
N ALA A 34 9.32 3.70 17.09
CA ALA A 34 10.41 2.84 16.69
C ALA A 34 11.39 3.60 15.79
N ASP A 35 12.62 3.11 15.74
CA ASP A 35 13.74 3.71 14.99
C ASP A 35 13.75 3.25 13.51
N ALA A 36 12.63 2.72 13.04
CA ALA A 36 12.44 2.24 11.67
C ALA A 36 10.97 2.31 11.27
N VAL A 37 10.74 2.54 9.97
CA VAL A 37 9.47 2.42 9.28
C VAL A 37 9.42 1.12 8.48
N ALA A 38 8.21 0.58 8.32
CA ALA A 38 8.00 -0.63 7.54
C ALA A 38 8.33 -0.39 6.06
N ASN A 39 8.89 -1.42 5.40
CA ASN A 39 9.03 -1.39 3.95
C ASN A 39 7.65 -1.37 3.29
N ARG A 40 7.53 -0.60 2.21
CA ARG A 40 6.33 -0.60 1.38
C ARG A 40 6.16 -2.01 0.80
N ARG A 41 5.01 -2.63 1.06
CA ARG A 41 4.64 -3.87 0.38
C ARG A 41 4.23 -3.51 -1.04
N TYR A 42 4.78 -4.20 -2.02
CA TYR A 42 4.27 -4.12 -3.37
C TYR A 42 2.81 -4.60 -3.36
N LYS A 43 1.92 -3.85 -4.01
CA LYS A 43 0.55 -4.32 -4.22
C LYS A 43 0.62 -5.66 -4.97
N VAL A 44 -0.14 -6.64 -4.48
CA VAL A 44 -0.35 -7.89 -5.20
C VAL A 44 -1.00 -7.54 -6.53
N GLY A 45 -0.45 -8.04 -7.63
CA GLY A 45 -0.86 -7.61 -8.97
C GLY A 45 -2.33 -7.90 -9.24
N GLU A 46 -3.07 -6.88 -9.66
CA GLU A 46 -4.44 -7.02 -10.16
C GLU A 46 -4.40 -7.61 -11.59
N ALA A 47 -5.47 -8.31 -11.97
CA ALA A 47 -5.63 -8.75 -13.34
C ALA A 47 -5.76 -7.53 -14.26
N THR A 48 -4.93 -7.47 -15.30
CA THR A 48 -4.93 -6.37 -16.28
C THR A 48 -5.71 -6.78 -17.54
N CYS A 49 -6.18 -5.79 -18.32
CA CYS A 49 -6.93 -6.01 -19.57
C CYS A 49 -8.27 -6.74 -19.41
N ILE A 50 -8.94 -6.57 -18.26
CA ILE A 50 -10.22 -7.26 -17.96
C ILE A 50 -11.34 -6.78 -18.92
N THR A 51 -11.32 -5.51 -19.28
CA THR A 51 -12.31 -4.89 -20.17
C THR A 51 -12.23 -5.42 -21.59
N GLU A 52 -11.04 -5.55 -22.13
CA GLU A 52 -10.80 -6.09 -23.48
C GLU A 52 -11.09 -7.60 -23.50
N MET A 53 -10.74 -8.29 -22.41
CA MET A 53 -11.09 -9.70 -22.24
C MET A 53 -12.60 -9.92 -22.22
N SER A 54 -13.38 -9.07 -21.53
CA SER A 54 -14.84 -9.25 -21.47
C SER A 54 -15.51 -9.03 -22.83
N VAL A 55 -15.04 -8.05 -23.62
CA VAL A 55 -15.52 -7.81 -24.98
C VAL A 55 -15.17 -8.98 -25.91
N LEU A 56 -13.95 -9.50 -25.84
CA LEU A 56 -13.52 -10.66 -26.63
C LEU A 56 -14.39 -11.89 -26.33
N MET A 57 -14.63 -12.17 -25.04
CA MET A 57 -15.46 -13.30 -24.62
C MET A 57 -16.91 -13.16 -25.06
N ALA A 58 -17.45 -11.93 -25.07
CA ALA A 58 -18.78 -11.65 -25.60
C ALA A 58 -18.86 -11.97 -27.10
N CYS A 59 -17.90 -11.48 -27.89
CA CYS A 59 -17.85 -11.77 -29.32
C CYS A 59 -17.71 -13.27 -29.61
N TRP A 60 -16.81 -13.95 -28.90
CA TRP A 60 -16.62 -15.39 -29.05
C TRP A 60 -17.90 -16.16 -28.73
N LYS A 61 -18.64 -15.78 -27.69
CA LYS A 61 -19.90 -16.43 -27.33
C LYS A 61 -20.94 -16.34 -28.45
N GLU A 62 -21.01 -15.22 -29.17
CA GLU A 62 -21.95 -15.01 -30.27
C GLU A 62 -21.51 -15.71 -31.57
N ASN A 63 -20.20 -15.86 -31.78
CA ASN A 63 -19.61 -16.34 -33.03
C ASN A 63 -18.94 -17.71 -32.90
N ALA A 64 -19.43 -18.56 -32.00
CA ALA A 64 -18.94 -19.93 -31.77
C ALA A 64 -17.41 -20.01 -31.57
N PHE A 65 -16.85 -19.02 -30.85
CA PHE A 65 -15.43 -18.91 -30.51
C PHE A 65 -14.50 -18.81 -31.73
N SER A 66 -14.99 -18.23 -32.83
CA SER A 66 -14.19 -17.98 -34.03
C SER A 66 -13.37 -16.69 -33.93
N ASP A 67 -12.04 -16.82 -33.97
CA ASP A 67 -11.11 -15.68 -34.00
C ASP A 67 -11.21 -14.84 -35.27
N THR A 68 -11.59 -15.46 -36.39
CA THR A 68 -11.74 -14.73 -37.66
C THR A 68 -12.96 -13.82 -37.65
N ALA A 69 -14.04 -14.25 -36.99
CA ALA A 69 -15.24 -13.44 -36.77
C ALA A 69 -15.00 -12.33 -35.72
N CYS A 70 -14.12 -12.57 -34.75
CA CYS A 70 -13.80 -11.65 -33.66
C CYS A 70 -12.44 -10.94 -33.81
N SER A 71 -12.00 -10.68 -35.05
CA SER A 71 -10.65 -10.18 -35.32
C SER A 71 -10.31 -8.87 -34.62
N ASN A 72 -11.30 -7.99 -34.40
CA ASN A 72 -11.08 -6.69 -33.76
C ASN A 72 -10.90 -6.85 -32.23
N PRO A 73 -11.85 -7.46 -31.49
CA PRO A 73 -11.64 -7.75 -30.06
C PRO A 73 -10.37 -8.54 -29.75
N VAL A 74 -9.97 -9.46 -30.64
CA VAL A 74 -8.72 -10.23 -30.50
C VAL A 74 -7.51 -9.30 -30.55
N LYS A 75 -7.44 -8.41 -31.56
CA LYS A 75 -6.34 -7.44 -31.68
C LYS A 75 -6.27 -6.51 -30.48
N ASP A 76 -7.40 -5.93 -30.08
CA ASP A 76 -7.47 -4.98 -28.97
C ASP A 76 -7.00 -5.63 -27.65
N PHE A 77 -7.40 -6.87 -27.40
CA PHE A 77 -6.95 -7.63 -26.23
C PHE A 77 -5.43 -7.84 -26.24
N TYR A 78 -4.86 -8.29 -27.36
CA TYR A 78 -3.42 -8.53 -27.45
C TYR A 78 -2.59 -7.24 -27.40
N GLU A 79 -3.10 -6.13 -27.95
CA GLU A 79 -2.48 -4.82 -27.81
C GLU A 79 -2.44 -4.35 -26.36
N CYS A 80 -3.55 -4.53 -25.61
CA CYS A 80 -3.56 -4.27 -24.18
C CYS A 80 -2.52 -5.14 -23.45
N VAL A 81 -2.51 -6.45 -23.70
CA VAL A 81 -1.55 -7.37 -23.07
C VAL A 81 -0.11 -6.95 -23.36
N ALA A 82 0.20 -6.57 -24.60
CA ALA A 82 1.54 -6.11 -24.97
C ALA A 82 1.93 -4.80 -24.24
N ARG A 83 0.99 -3.85 -24.11
CA ARG A 83 1.20 -2.60 -23.36
C ARG A 83 1.48 -2.88 -21.88
N GLU A 84 0.66 -3.71 -21.24
CA GLU A 84 0.78 -4.05 -19.83
C GLU A 84 2.04 -4.87 -19.52
N GLN A 85 2.41 -5.81 -20.40
CA GLN A 85 3.67 -6.54 -20.28
C GLN A 85 4.88 -5.60 -20.38
N LYS A 86 4.85 -4.62 -21.30
CA LYS A 86 5.90 -3.60 -21.40
C LYS A 86 5.95 -2.74 -20.13
N ALA A 87 4.81 -2.28 -19.62
CA ALA A 87 4.74 -1.50 -18.38
C ALA A 87 5.28 -2.27 -17.16
N ARG A 88 4.95 -3.56 -17.03
CA ARG A 88 5.49 -4.44 -15.98
C ARG A 88 7.01 -4.62 -16.08
N LYS A 89 7.55 -4.85 -17.28
CA LYS A 89 8.99 -5.00 -17.52
C LYS A 89 9.77 -3.72 -17.24
N LEU A 90 9.21 -2.57 -17.61
CA LEU A 90 9.76 -1.25 -17.29
C LEU A 90 9.61 -0.90 -15.80
N GLY A 91 8.98 -1.79 -15.03
CA GLY A 91 8.74 -1.62 -13.61
C GLY A 91 7.99 -0.33 -13.34
N ALA A 92 6.94 -0.04 -14.15
CA ALA A 92 6.08 1.12 -14.04
C ALA A 92 5.81 1.35 -12.56
N LYS A 93 6.59 2.29 -12.03
CA LYS A 93 6.79 2.50 -10.62
C LYS A 93 5.43 2.93 -10.12
N GLU A 94 4.93 2.28 -9.08
CA GLU A 94 3.84 2.88 -8.30
C GLU A 94 4.20 4.36 -8.13
N GLU A 95 3.32 5.24 -8.60
CA GLU A 95 3.52 6.68 -8.50
C GLU A 95 3.91 6.97 -7.05
N LYS A 96 5.14 7.44 -6.88
CA LYS A 96 5.55 7.92 -5.57
C LYS A 96 4.73 9.17 -5.36
N PRO A 97 3.88 9.24 -4.32
CA PRO A 97 3.26 10.51 -3.98
C PRO A 97 4.37 11.54 -3.83
N GLU A 98 4.22 12.65 -4.54
CA GLU A 98 5.21 13.71 -4.62
C GLU A 98 5.58 14.16 -3.19
N GLY A 99 6.88 14.24 -2.90
CA GLY A 99 7.39 14.56 -1.56
C GLY A 99 7.63 13.37 -0.61
N TRP A 100 7.33 12.13 -0.98
CA TRP A 100 7.61 10.97 -0.12
C TRP A 100 9.02 10.38 -0.31
N MET A 101 9.72 10.19 0.81
CA MET A 101 11.06 9.63 0.84
C MET A 101 11.02 8.09 0.90
N PRO A 102 11.89 7.35 0.19
CA PRO A 102 11.92 5.90 0.27
C PRO A 102 12.15 5.39 1.70
N PRO A 103 11.49 4.30 2.15
CA PRO A 103 11.66 3.76 3.50
C PRO A 103 13.12 3.50 3.87
N GLN A 104 13.96 3.10 2.92
CA GLN A 104 15.40 2.88 3.13
C GLN A 104 16.12 4.16 3.55
N GLN A 105 15.79 5.30 2.93
CA GLN A 105 16.39 6.59 3.24
C GLN A 105 15.88 7.12 4.59
N VAL A 106 14.59 6.96 4.87
CA VAL A 106 13.99 7.29 6.17
C VAL A 106 14.63 6.45 7.28
N ASN A 107 14.78 5.13 7.09
CA ASN A 107 15.41 4.24 8.06
C ASN A 107 16.88 4.58 8.30
N LYS A 108 17.61 5.06 7.29
CA LYS A 108 18.97 5.57 7.46
C LYS A 108 19.01 6.83 8.33
N LEU A 109 18.01 7.71 8.21
CA LEU A 109 17.90 8.92 9.02
C LEU A 109 17.51 8.59 10.47
N LEU A 110 16.51 7.74 10.67
CA LEU A 110 16.04 7.34 12.01
C LEU A 110 17.12 6.61 12.82
N ARG A 111 18.00 5.85 12.16
CA ARG A 111 19.17 5.24 12.83
C ARG A 111 20.21 6.26 13.30
N LYS A 112 20.32 7.41 12.64
CA LYS A 112 21.25 8.49 13.07
C LYS A 112 20.68 9.28 14.25
N TYR A 113 19.36 9.42 14.31
CA TYR A 113 18.65 10.16 15.34
C TYR A 113 17.58 9.26 15.98
N PRO A 114 17.99 8.28 16.79
CA PRO A 114 17.07 7.34 17.41
C PRO A 114 16.17 8.04 18.42
N ASN A 115 14.99 7.46 18.64
CA ASN A 115 14.06 7.94 19.65
C ASN A 115 14.63 7.62 21.05
N ILE A 116 14.80 8.67 21.85
CA ILE A 116 15.26 8.56 23.24
C ILE A 116 14.08 8.03 24.08
N LYS A 117 14.21 6.80 24.60
CA LYS A 117 13.15 6.10 25.34
C LYS A 117 13.36 6.13 26.87
N HIS A 118 14.46 6.73 27.31
CA HIS A 118 14.86 6.87 28.71
C HIS A 118 15.35 8.29 28.96
N GLU A 119 15.20 8.79 30.18
CA GLU A 119 15.73 10.11 30.56
C GLU A 119 17.27 10.09 30.51
N ILE A 120 17.87 11.20 30.07
CA ILE A 120 19.33 11.41 29.98
C ILE A 120 19.80 12.09 31.26
#